data_AF-A0AA41Z967-F1
#
_entry.id   AF-A0AA41Z967-F1
#
_cell.length_a   1.000
_cell.length_b   1.000
_cell.length_c   1.000
_cell.angle_alpha   90.00
_cell.angle_beta   90.00
_cell.angle_gamma   90.00
#
_symmetry.space_group_name_H-M   'P 1'
#
loop_
_entity.id
_entity.type
_entity.pdbx_description
1 polymer ?
#
loop_
_entity_poly.entity_id
_entity_poly.type
_entity_poly.pdbx_seq_one_letter_code
_entity_poly.pdbx_strand_id
1 'polypeptide(L)' 'MSDLPDPLVSPDVDLRGFSGFMLDVDRLLTSELVALGTPEECWAALMLWCRAWKQSPPASLPDDDRVLAAFSGAGKR' A
#
# COMPACT_ATOMS: atom_id res chain seq x y z
N MET A 1 17.69 -9.83 -15.72
CA MET A 1 16.60 -10.06 -14.76
C MET A 1 16.92 -9.15 -13.59
N SER A 2 16.09 -8.14 -13.32
CA SER A 2 16.34 -7.22 -12.21
C SER A 2 16.30 -8.01 -10.91
N ASP A 3 17.33 -7.84 -10.07
CA ASP A 3 17.49 -8.49 -8.78
C ASP A 3 16.52 -7.84 -7.78
N LEU A 4 15.22 -8.11 -7.95
CA LEU A 4 14.18 -7.63 -7.06
C LEU A 4 14.17 -8.49 -5.80
N PRO A 5 13.87 -7.91 -4.63
CA PRO A 5 13.70 -8.69 -3.42
C PRO A 5 12.57 -9.70 -3.60
N ASP A 6 12.72 -10.86 -2.96
CA ASP A 6 11.66 -11.85 -2.92
C ASP A 6 10.37 -11.23 -2.34
N PRO A 7 9.18 -11.58 -2.87
CA PRO A 7 7.92 -11.09 -2.34
C PRO A 7 7.79 -11.36 -0.83
N LEU A 8 7.17 -10.44 -0.10
CA LEU A 8 6.96 -10.55 1.35
C LEU A 8 6.12 -11.77 1.75
N VAL A 9 5.36 -12.34 0.80
CA VAL A 9 4.54 -13.53 0.96
C VAL A 9 4.73 -14.45 -0.23
N SER A 10 4.52 -15.75 -0.04
CA SER A 10 4.55 -16.72 -1.15
C SER A 10 3.60 -16.30 -2.28
N PRO A 11 3.96 -16.51 -3.57
CA PRO A 11 3.10 -16.20 -4.71
C PRO A 11 1.75 -16.94 -4.69
N ASP A 12 1.64 -18.05 -3.96
CA ASP A 12 0.40 -18.82 -3.82
C ASP A 12 -0.61 -18.19 -2.84
N VAL A 13 -0.21 -17.14 -2.10
CA VAL A 13 -1.08 -16.44 -1.16
C VAL A 13 -2.01 -15.49 -1.91
N ASP A 14 -3.33 -15.72 -1.79
CA ASP A 14 -4.36 -14.82 -2.33
C ASP A 14 -5.20 -14.19 -1.20
N LEU A 15 -5.07 -12.86 -1.05
CA LEU A 15 -5.85 -12.08 -0.06
C LEU A 15 -7.05 -11.36 -0.69
N ARG A 16 -7.32 -11.54 -1.99
CA ARG A 16 -8.39 -10.82 -2.69
C ARG A 16 -9.79 -11.24 -2.25
N GLY A 17 -9.94 -12.42 -1.65
CA GLY A 17 -11.23 -12.90 -1.10
C GLY A 17 -11.69 -12.17 0.17
N PHE A 18 -10.78 -11.49 0.87
CA PHE A 18 -11.12 -10.76 2.09
C PHE A 18 -11.66 -9.35 1.75
N SER A 19 -12.63 -8.87 2.52
CA SER A 19 -13.21 -7.53 2.36
C SER A 19 -12.45 -6.43 3.11
N GLY A 20 -11.66 -6.80 4.12
CA GLY A 20 -10.80 -5.89 4.87
C GLY A 20 -9.65 -6.63 5.56
N PHE A 21 -8.78 -5.86 6.20
CA PHE A 21 -7.65 -6.36 6.98
C PHE A 21 -7.61 -5.67 8.35
N MET A 22 -6.90 -6.28 9.31
CA MET A 22 -6.68 -5.69 10.62
C MET A 22 -5.61 -4.60 10.52
N LEU A 23 -5.97 -3.39 10.92
CA LEU A 23 -5.06 -2.25 11.01
C LEU A 23 -4.76 -1.99 12.49
N ASP A 24 -3.48 -2.09 12.85
CA ASP A 24 -3.02 -1.78 14.19
C ASP A 24 -3.05 -0.25 14.40
N VAL A 25 -4.02 0.20 15.19
CA VAL A 25 -4.30 1.63 15.42
C VAL A 25 -3.20 2.28 16.25
N ASP A 26 -2.69 1.60 17.26
CA ASP A 26 -1.64 2.15 18.13
C ASP A 26 -0.35 2.33 17.34
N ARG A 27 0.02 1.34 16.52
CA ARG A 27 1.18 1.44 15.64
C ARG A 27 1.03 2.53 14.58
N LEU A 28 -0.17 2.68 14.01
CA LEU A 28 -0.42 3.72 13.01
C LEU A 28 -0.30 5.13 13.63
N LEU A 29 -0.97 5.37 14.76
CA LEU A 29 -1.01 6.70 15.38
C LEU A 29 0.34 7.11 16.00
N THR A 30 1.20 6.14 16.33
CA THR A 30 2.57 6.40 16.81
C THR A 30 3.61 6.47 15.69
N SER A 31 3.23 6.24 14.44
CA SER A 31 4.17 6.24 13.30
C SER A 31 4.58 7.65 12.88
N GLU A 32 5.78 7.76 12.29
CA GLU A 32 6.26 9.00 11.68
C GLU A 32 5.37 9.48 10.53
N LEU A 33 4.69 8.55 9.84
CA LEU A 33 3.71 8.89 8.80
C LEU A 33 2.64 9.84 9.34
N VAL A 34 2.05 9.50 10.49
CA VAL A 34 1.01 10.32 11.12
C VAL A 34 1.59 11.51 11.89
N ALA A 35 2.77 11.34 12.49
CA ALA A 35 3.39 12.39 13.30
C ALA A 35 3.97 13.56 12.48
N LEU A 36 4.48 13.28 11.28
CA LEU A 36 5.19 14.26 10.44
C LEU A 36 4.51 14.51 9.10
N GLY A 37 3.70 13.56 8.61
CA GLY A 37 3.04 13.64 7.31
C GLY A 37 1.89 14.64 7.30
N THR A 38 1.67 15.25 6.14
CA THR A 38 0.45 16.02 5.87
C THR A 38 -0.77 15.10 5.80
N PRO A 39 -1.99 15.64 6.00
CA PRO A 39 -3.22 14.85 5.83
C PRO A 39 -3.31 14.17 4.46
N GLU A 40 -2.85 14.84 3.40
CA GLU A 40 -2.83 14.32 2.04
C GLU A 40 -1.86 13.13 1.89
N GLU A 41 -0.66 13.22 2.48
CA GLU A 41 0.31 12.12 2.49
C GLU A 41 -0.21 10.91 3.28
N CYS A 42 -0.83 11.15 4.44
CA CYS A 42 -1.46 10.09 5.24
C CYS A 42 -2.57 9.38 4.46
N TRP A 43 -3.42 10.14 3.78
CA TRP A 43 -4.48 9.61 2.93
C TRP A 43 -3.92 8.80 1.75
N ALA A 44 -2.93 9.35 1.05
CA ALA A 44 -2.23 8.69 -0.04
C ALA A 44 -1.64 7.35 0.40
N ALA A 45 -0.95 7.31 1.55
CA ALA A 45 -0.37 6.10 2.12
C ALA A 45 -1.45 5.05 2.45
N LEU A 46 -2.57 5.45 3.06
CA LEU A 46 -3.67 4.54 3.37
C LEU A 46 -4.30 3.94 2.10
N MET A 47 -4.49 4.75 1.06
CA MET A 47 -5.02 4.30 -0.24
C MET A 47 -4.06 3.30 -0.90
N LEU A 48 -2.77 3.59 -0.90
CA LEU A 48 -1.74 2.69 -1.43
C LEU A 48 -1.67 1.39 -0.64
N TRP A 49 -1.79 1.42 0.70
CA TRP A 49 -1.82 0.22 1.52
C TRP A 49 -3.02 -0.67 1.18
N CYS A 50 -4.21 -0.08 1.07
CA CYS A 50 -5.42 -0.79 0.64
C CYS A 50 -5.23 -1.43 -0.74
N ARG A 51 -4.60 -0.72 -1.68
CA ARG A 51 -4.32 -1.23 -3.03
C ARG A 51 -3.29 -2.35 -3.01
N ALA A 52 -2.23 -2.20 -2.23
CA ALA A 52 -1.15 -3.18 -2.12
C ALA A 52 -1.66 -4.52 -1.58
N TRP A 53 -2.57 -4.45 -0.61
CA TRP A 53 -3.20 -5.64 -0.03
C TRP A 53 -4.03 -6.45 -1.05
N LYS A 54 -4.64 -5.78 -2.04
CA LYS A 54 -5.45 -6.44 -3.08
C LYS A 54 -4.64 -6.90 -4.31
N GLN A 55 -3.33 -6.63 -4.36
CA GLN A 55 -2.49 -7.08 -5.47
C GLN A 55 -2.22 -8.59 -5.43
N SER A 56 -1.72 -9.12 -6.55
CA SER A 56 -1.17 -10.47 -6.66
C SER A 56 0.24 -10.34 -7.26
N PRO A 57 1.30 -10.60 -6.49
CA PRO A 57 1.32 -11.06 -5.09
C PRO A 57 0.81 -9.97 -4.10
N PRO A 58 0.22 -10.35 -2.94
CA PRO A 58 -0.19 -9.39 -1.93
C PRO A 58 0.97 -8.56 -1.38
N ALA A 59 0.66 -7.37 -0.87
CA ALA A 59 1.65 -6.43 -0.33
C ALA A 59 2.69 -5.94 -1.38
N SER A 60 2.29 -5.93 -2.65
CA SER A 60 3.08 -5.35 -3.75
C SER A 60 2.36 -4.16 -4.37
N LEU A 61 3.09 -3.31 -5.07
CA LEU A 61 2.54 -2.25 -5.91
C LEU A 61 3.28 -2.21 -7.25
N PRO A 62 2.64 -1.74 -8.34
CA PRO A 62 3.32 -1.50 -9.60
C PRO A 62 4.42 -0.44 -9.43
N ASP A 63 5.57 -0.68 -10.05
CA ASP A 63 6.66 0.28 -10.16
C ASP A 63 6.41 1.25 -11.33
N ASP A 64 5.32 2.01 -11.24
CA ASP A 64 4.93 3.03 -12.22
C ASP A 64 4.31 4.23 -11.49
N ASP A 65 5.02 5.36 -11.49
CA ASP A 65 4.61 6.60 -10.84
C ASP A 65 3.24 7.11 -11.27
N ARG A 66 2.82 6.87 -12.51
CA ARG A 66 1.51 7.29 -13.01
C ARG A 66 0.40 6.46 -12.39
N VAL A 67 0.62 5.16 -12.27
CA VAL A 67 -0.30 4.24 -11.61
C VAL A 67 -0.36 4.53 -10.12
N LEU A 68 0.79 4.75 -9.48
CA LEU A 68 0.87 5.11 -8.07
C LEU A 68 0.17 6.45 -7.78
N ALA A 69 0.37 7.46 -8.62
CA ALA A 69 -0.32 8.75 -8.50
C ALA A 69 -1.85 8.59 -8.65
N ALA A 70 -2.32 7.73 -9.55
CA ALA A 70 -3.73 7.42 -9.69
C ALA A 70 -4.28 6.63 -8.49
N PHE A 71 -3.51 5.70 -7.94
CA PHE A 71 -3.92 4.89 -6.79
C PHE A 71 -3.95 5.67 -5.48
N SER A 72 -2.98 6.55 -5.26
CA SER A 72 -2.89 7.39 -4.07
C SER A 72 -3.82 8.60 -4.10
N GLY A 73 -4.28 9.00 -5.29
CA GLY A 73 -5.04 10.23 -5.49
C GLY A 73 -4.17 11.49 -5.58
N ALA A 74 -2.84 11.35 -5.61
CA ALA A 74 -1.91 12.46 -5.81
C ALA A 74 -1.84 12.93 -7.29
N GLY A 75 -2.34 12.12 -8.23
CA GLY A 75 -2.42 12.46 -9.65
C GLY A 75 -3.56 13.43 -9.96
N LYS A 76 -3.43 14.16 -11.08
CA LYS A 76 -4.56 14.95 -11.64
C LYS A 76 -5.66 13.99 -12.07
N ARG A 77 -6.91 14.23 -11.61
CA ARG A 77 -8.10 13.50 -12.04
C ARG A 77 -8.47 13.84 -13.49
#